data_AF-A0A7S2EQK4-F1
#
_entry.id   AF-A0A7S2EQK4-F1
#
_cell.length_a   1.000
_cell.length_b   1.000
_cell.length_c   1.000
_cell.angle_alpha   90.00
_cell.angle_beta   90.00
_cell.angle_gamma   90.00
#
_symmetry.space_group_name_H-M   'P 1'
#
loop_
_entity.id
_entity.type
_entity.pdbx_description
1 polymer ?
#
loop_
_entity_poly.entity_id
_entity_poly.type
_entity_poly.pdbx_seq_one_letter_code
_entity_poly.pdbx_strand_id
1 'polypeptide(L)'
;VELRRRLSVLDQKRAQGAKGMDKVEVVIIGGGYGGVELALNLLERLGGRETCSVTLIHRGSQVLQYATEYNRKIGTDRLGAAGIEVRTDTSVVEINAIDDDEKSTGGGSWPRCTIKLATKEGEESSISADLLLWTAGATPTNDGKGVLNSVLPRDGNGRIITGDLLRVKNSENAFSLGDCSRARKVPYAATAQVAMQQAPVVAWNVHATLINKIRGEKKSASKDTVKLLPFNYLDLGEMMTLGNDDATITGLGGLFELSGAGASILRRLVYAARMPTPRQGVTAALESTSRRLRTSSRAQGNRKKSPRKVIQWK
;
A
#
# COMPACT_ATOMS: atom_id res chain seq x y z
N VAL A 1 12.24 0.00 7.22
CA VAL A 1 13.57 -0.53 7.61
C VAL A 1 13.56 -2.07 7.60
N GLU A 2 12.60 -2.70 8.29
CA GLU A 2 12.52 -4.16 8.41
C GLU A 2 12.43 -4.93 7.07
N LEU A 3 11.55 -4.52 6.14
CA LEU A 3 11.44 -5.20 4.84
C LEU A 3 12.78 -5.22 4.08
N ARG A 4 13.54 -4.12 4.10
CA ARG A 4 14.85 -4.04 3.44
C ARG A 4 15.84 -5.01 4.07
N ARG A 5 15.80 -5.15 5.40
CA ARG A 5 16.62 -6.09 6.16
C ARG A 5 16.29 -7.54 5.76
N ARG A 6 15.00 -7.90 5.72
CA ARG A 6 14.54 -9.23 5.29
C ARG A 6 14.95 -9.56 3.85
N LEU A 7 14.74 -8.62 2.93
CA LEU A 7 15.16 -8.78 1.53
C LEU A 7 16.68 -8.96 1.40
N SER A 8 17.48 -8.27 2.23
CA SER A 8 18.93 -8.47 2.23
C SER A 8 19.34 -9.87 2.69
N VAL A 9 18.62 -10.48 3.64
CA VAL A 9 18.88 -11.86 4.07
C VAL A 9 18.55 -12.84 2.95
N LEU A 10 17.43 -12.65 2.26
CA LEU A 10 17.07 -13.46 1.09
C LEU A 10 18.11 -13.34 -0.03
N ASP A 11 18.60 -12.13 -0.29
CA ASP A 11 19.67 -11.90 -1.27
C ASP A 11 20.97 -12.62 -0.88
N GLN A 12 21.31 -12.65 0.42
CA GLN A 12 22.48 -13.37 0.93
C GLN A 12 22.32 -14.89 0.80
N LYS A 13 21.18 -15.45 1.21
CA LYS A 13 20.88 -16.90 1.05
C LYS A 13 21.01 -17.31 -0.41
N ARG A 14 20.40 -16.54 -1.33
CA ARG A 14 20.51 -16.77 -2.78
C ARG A 14 21.93 -16.66 -3.33
N ALA A 15 22.74 -15.74 -2.81
CA ALA A 15 24.13 -15.58 -3.23
C ALA A 15 25.06 -16.68 -2.71
N GLN A 16 24.73 -17.29 -1.57
CA GLN A 16 25.49 -18.37 -0.95
C GLN A 16 25.12 -19.75 -1.52
N GLY A 17 23.85 -19.96 -1.90
CA GLY A 17 23.34 -21.20 -2.50
C GLY A 17 23.31 -21.18 -4.03
N ALA A 18 24.47 -21.11 -4.69
CA ALA A 18 24.56 -21.22 -6.15
C ALA A 18 24.80 -22.67 -6.60
N LYS A 19 23.85 -23.57 -6.30
CA LYS A 19 23.54 -24.87 -6.95
C LYS A 19 22.55 -25.64 -6.07
N GLY A 20 21.30 -25.80 -6.53
CA GLY A 20 20.31 -26.68 -5.89
C GLY A 20 19.47 -26.07 -4.75
N MET A 21 19.30 -24.74 -4.69
CA MET A 21 18.47 -24.11 -3.67
C MET A 21 16.98 -24.16 -4.06
N ASP A 22 16.10 -24.50 -3.11
CA ASP A 22 14.65 -24.36 -3.25
C ASP A 22 14.26 -22.91 -3.57
N LYS A 23 13.12 -22.74 -4.25
CA LYS A 23 12.58 -21.41 -4.58
C LYS A 23 12.28 -20.64 -3.29
N VAL A 24 12.48 -19.32 -3.33
CA VAL A 24 12.02 -18.45 -2.24
C VAL A 24 10.50 -18.40 -2.25
N GLU A 25 9.87 -18.78 -1.15
CA GLU A 25 8.41 -18.78 -0.99
C GLU A 25 7.93 -17.47 -0.37
N VAL A 26 7.21 -16.67 -1.15
CA VAL A 26 6.64 -15.38 -0.71
C VAL A 26 5.13 -15.50 -0.63
N VAL A 27 4.57 -15.15 0.52
CA VAL A 27 3.12 -15.07 0.72
C VAL A 27 2.71 -13.64 0.99
N ILE A 28 1.70 -13.16 0.27
CA ILE A 28 1.15 -11.81 0.39
C ILE A 28 -0.33 -11.92 0.77
N ILE A 29 -0.71 -11.30 1.88
CA ILE A 29 -2.08 -11.27 2.37
C ILE A 29 -2.72 -9.93 2.02
N GLY A 30 -3.67 -9.95 1.09
CA GLY A 30 -4.47 -8.80 0.68
C GLY A 30 -4.38 -8.47 -0.80
N GLY A 31 -5.32 -8.98 -1.60
CA GLY A 31 -5.46 -8.67 -3.03
C GLY A 31 -5.93 -7.26 -3.41
N GLY A 32 -5.67 -6.23 -2.61
CA GLY A 32 -5.85 -4.83 -3.04
C GLY A 32 -4.65 -4.34 -3.88
N TYR A 33 -4.66 -3.07 -4.28
CA TYR A 33 -3.56 -2.46 -5.05
C TYR A 33 -2.17 -2.80 -4.48
N GLY A 34 -1.94 -2.50 -3.20
CA GLY A 34 -0.64 -2.75 -2.57
C GLY A 34 -0.20 -4.22 -2.60
N GLY A 35 -1.12 -5.18 -2.48
CA GLY A 35 -0.75 -6.61 -2.57
C GLY A 35 -0.44 -7.06 -3.99
N VAL A 36 -1.23 -6.61 -4.98
CA VAL A 36 -0.98 -6.91 -6.40
C VAL A 36 0.35 -6.31 -6.86
N GLU A 37 0.60 -5.03 -6.53
CA GLU A 37 1.86 -4.37 -6.84
C GLU A 37 3.05 -5.10 -6.20
N LEU A 38 2.95 -5.45 -4.91
CA LEU A 38 4.03 -6.17 -4.22
C LEU A 38 4.28 -7.54 -4.84
N ALA A 39 3.23 -8.28 -5.21
CA ALA A 39 3.37 -9.61 -5.79
C ALA A 39 4.21 -9.58 -7.09
N LEU A 40 3.85 -8.68 -8.01
CA LEU A 40 4.55 -8.53 -9.29
C LEU A 40 5.96 -7.98 -9.11
N ASN A 41 6.13 -6.92 -8.31
CA ASN A 41 7.44 -6.30 -8.09
C ASN A 41 8.42 -7.24 -7.36
N LEU A 42 7.94 -8.04 -6.39
CA LEU A 42 8.80 -8.97 -5.66
C LEU A 42 9.19 -10.17 -6.50
N LEU A 43 8.27 -10.73 -7.29
CA LEU A 43 8.61 -11.80 -8.24
C LEU A 43 9.75 -11.36 -9.17
N GLU A 44 9.61 -10.18 -9.78
CA GLU A 44 10.63 -9.64 -10.69
C GLU A 44 11.95 -9.35 -9.97
N ARG A 45 11.90 -8.67 -8.81
CA ARG A 45 13.10 -8.38 -8.00
C ARG A 45 13.82 -9.66 -7.57
N LEU A 46 13.06 -10.70 -7.23
CA LEU A 46 13.59 -11.96 -6.76
C LEU A 46 13.95 -12.90 -7.91
N GLY A 47 14.08 -12.43 -9.15
CA GLY A 47 14.63 -13.22 -10.27
C GLY A 47 13.62 -14.11 -10.98
N GLY A 48 12.33 -13.79 -10.88
CA GLY A 48 11.27 -14.48 -11.58
C GLY A 48 10.97 -15.88 -11.04
N ARG A 49 10.13 -16.62 -11.78
CA ARG A 49 9.57 -17.93 -11.39
C ARG A 49 10.61 -19.03 -11.19
N GLU A 50 11.82 -18.84 -11.72
CA GLU A 50 12.93 -19.80 -11.57
C GLU A 50 13.49 -19.82 -10.15
N THR A 51 13.35 -18.71 -9.41
CA THR A 51 14.01 -18.55 -8.11
C THR A 51 13.07 -18.06 -7.01
N CYS A 52 11.82 -17.77 -7.34
CA CYS A 52 10.81 -17.26 -6.44
C CYS A 52 9.42 -17.81 -6.81
N SER A 53 8.66 -18.17 -5.80
CA SER A 53 7.25 -18.50 -5.86
C SER A 53 6.49 -17.43 -5.06
N VAL A 54 5.39 -16.93 -5.61
CA VAL A 54 4.56 -15.92 -4.95
C VAL A 54 3.13 -16.40 -4.91
N THR A 55 2.57 -16.45 -3.69
CA THR A 55 1.14 -16.70 -3.44
C THR A 55 0.48 -15.44 -2.90
N LEU A 56 -0.56 -14.97 -3.58
CA LEU A 56 -1.40 -13.85 -3.17
C LEU A 56 -2.72 -14.37 -2.61
N ILE A 57 -2.99 -14.10 -1.35
CA ILE A 57 -4.18 -14.56 -0.64
C ILE A 57 -5.12 -13.39 -0.44
N HIS A 58 -6.39 -13.59 -0.78
CA HIS A 58 -7.43 -12.59 -0.62
C HIS A 58 -8.73 -13.20 -0.11
N ARG A 59 -9.31 -12.60 0.94
CA ARG A 59 -10.58 -13.03 1.52
C ARG A 59 -11.80 -12.81 0.62
N GLY A 60 -11.71 -11.85 -0.31
CA GLY A 60 -12.78 -11.54 -1.26
C GLY A 60 -12.76 -12.49 -2.44
N SER A 61 -13.85 -12.53 -3.20
CA SER A 61 -13.99 -13.40 -4.37
C SER A 61 -13.19 -12.95 -5.59
N GLN A 62 -12.60 -11.76 -5.52
CA GLN A 62 -11.79 -11.19 -6.59
C GLN A 62 -10.75 -10.24 -6.02
N VAL A 63 -9.55 -10.25 -6.59
CA VAL A 63 -8.54 -9.21 -6.34
C VAL A 63 -8.97 -7.90 -6.98
N LEU A 64 -8.41 -6.79 -6.50
CA LEU A 64 -8.72 -5.44 -6.97
C LEU A 64 -10.23 -5.15 -6.96
N GLN A 65 -10.96 -5.68 -5.96
CA GLN A 65 -12.41 -5.61 -5.87
C GLN A 65 -12.99 -4.19 -6.05
N TYR A 66 -12.28 -3.19 -5.54
CA TYR A 66 -12.70 -1.78 -5.58
C TYR A 66 -12.02 -0.95 -6.69
N ALA A 67 -11.20 -1.57 -7.54
CA ALA A 67 -10.60 -0.90 -8.69
C ALA A 67 -11.63 -0.67 -9.81
N THR A 68 -11.31 0.19 -10.76
CA THR A 68 -11.94 0.22 -12.09
C THR A 68 -11.86 -1.14 -12.79
N GLU A 69 -12.82 -1.43 -13.67
CA GLU A 69 -12.86 -2.68 -14.43
C GLU A 69 -11.59 -2.90 -15.25
N TYR A 70 -11.10 -1.85 -15.92
CA TYR A 70 -9.85 -1.87 -16.67
C TYR A 70 -8.65 -2.26 -15.80
N ASN A 71 -8.43 -1.57 -14.68
CA ASN A 71 -7.31 -1.86 -13.78
C ASN A 71 -7.39 -3.28 -13.21
N ARG A 72 -8.59 -3.73 -12.86
CA ARG A 72 -8.83 -5.07 -12.35
C ARG A 72 -8.48 -6.12 -13.40
N LYS A 73 -8.95 -5.95 -14.63
CA LYS A 73 -8.67 -6.86 -15.74
C LYS A 73 -7.16 -6.94 -15.99
N ILE A 74 -6.51 -5.81 -16.22
CA ILE A 74 -5.07 -5.78 -16.51
C ILE A 74 -4.26 -6.33 -15.34
N GLY A 75 -4.61 -5.99 -14.09
CA GLY A 75 -3.95 -6.54 -12.90
C GLY A 75 -4.07 -8.06 -12.81
N THR A 76 -5.27 -8.60 -13.06
CA THR A 76 -5.52 -10.05 -13.03
C THR A 76 -4.79 -10.77 -14.15
N ASP A 77 -4.85 -10.22 -15.38
CA ASP A 77 -4.14 -10.75 -16.56
C ASP A 77 -2.62 -10.83 -16.29
N ARG A 78 -2.06 -9.79 -15.64
CA ARG A 78 -0.62 -9.74 -15.30
C ARG A 78 -0.23 -10.69 -14.19
N LEU A 79 -1.05 -10.87 -13.15
CA LEU A 79 -0.82 -11.89 -12.12
C LEU A 79 -0.78 -13.29 -12.75
N GLY A 80 -1.73 -13.59 -13.63
CA GLY A 80 -1.80 -14.86 -14.36
C GLY A 80 -0.59 -15.07 -15.29
N ALA A 81 -0.25 -14.07 -16.10
CA ALA A 81 0.91 -14.13 -16.99
C ALA A 81 2.24 -14.29 -16.23
N ALA A 82 2.33 -13.69 -15.04
CA ALA A 82 3.47 -13.85 -14.14
C ALA A 82 3.51 -15.21 -13.42
N GLY A 83 2.46 -16.02 -13.54
CA GLY A 83 2.33 -17.31 -12.85
C GLY A 83 2.28 -17.20 -11.34
N ILE A 84 1.73 -16.10 -10.83
CA ILE A 84 1.49 -15.87 -9.40
C ILE A 84 0.24 -16.64 -9.02
N GLU A 85 0.33 -17.45 -7.96
CA GLU A 85 -0.83 -18.16 -7.45
C GLU A 85 -1.74 -17.19 -6.70
N VAL A 86 -3.01 -17.10 -7.09
CA VAL A 86 -4.00 -16.23 -6.45
C VAL A 86 -5.06 -17.10 -5.79
N ARG A 87 -5.18 -17.00 -4.46
CA ARG A 87 -6.21 -17.68 -3.67
C ARG A 87 -7.25 -16.66 -3.19
N THR A 88 -8.38 -16.58 -3.88
CA THR A 88 -9.55 -15.81 -3.47
C THR A 88 -10.39 -16.58 -2.46
N ASP A 89 -11.37 -15.92 -1.86
CA ASP A 89 -12.28 -16.52 -0.87
C ASP A 89 -11.55 -17.24 0.27
N THR A 90 -10.32 -16.83 0.56
CA THR A 90 -9.40 -17.50 1.49
C THR A 90 -8.95 -16.54 2.58
N SER A 91 -9.10 -16.95 3.83
CA SER A 91 -8.69 -16.19 5.01
C SER A 91 -7.53 -16.85 5.73
N VAL A 92 -6.67 -16.04 6.35
CA VAL A 92 -5.65 -16.54 7.26
C VAL A 92 -6.28 -16.78 8.63
N VAL A 93 -6.11 -17.99 9.15
CA VAL A 93 -6.61 -18.41 10.46
C VAL A 93 -5.52 -18.23 11.52
N GLU A 94 -4.30 -18.66 11.19
CA GLU A 94 -3.19 -18.72 12.15
C GLU A 94 -1.85 -18.56 11.43
N ILE A 95 -0.87 -17.96 12.11
CA ILE A 95 0.51 -17.85 11.64
C ILE A 95 1.42 -18.36 12.76
N ASN A 96 2.20 -19.39 12.45
CA ASN A 96 3.18 -19.96 13.37
C ASN A 96 4.58 -19.76 12.82
N ALA A 97 5.51 -19.37 13.69
CA ALA A 97 6.93 -19.41 13.36
C ALA A 97 7.38 -20.87 13.22
N ILE A 98 8.22 -21.13 12.24
CA ILE A 98 8.96 -22.38 12.10
C ILE A 98 10.34 -22.07 12.68
N ASP A 99 10.58 -22.54 13.89
CA ASP A 99 11.91 -22.52 14.47
C ASP A 99 12.71 -23.64 13.79
N ASP A 100 13.62 -23.25 12.89
CA ASP A 100 14.64 -24.17 12.40
C ASP A 100 15.57 -24.48 13.60
N ASP A 101 15.69 -25.76 13.95
CA ASP A 101 16.51 -26.26 15.05
C ASP A 101 17.86 -25.53 15.20
N GLU A 102 18.27 -25.33 16.46
CA GLU A 102 19.42 -24.63 17.06
C GLU A 102 20.82 -24.77 16.42
N LYS A 103 20.98 -25.40 15.25
CA LYS A 103 22.27 -25.66 14.58
C LYS A 103 22.65 -24.69 13.46
N SER A 104 22.05 -23.50 13.40
CA SER A 104 22.58 -22.42 12.54
C SER A 104 23.47 -21.45 13.33
N THR A 105 24.46 -21.99 14.05
CA THR A 105 25.53 -21.21 14.68
C THR A 105 26.40 -20.58 13.60
N GLY A 106 26.11 -19.33 13.25
CA GLY A 106 26.99 -18.50 12.41
C GLY A 106 26.32 -17.84 11.21
N GLY A 107 25.17 -17.18 11.40
CA GLY A 107 24.66 -16.24 10.39
C GLY A 107 23.14 -16.11 10.37
N GLY A 108 22.59 -15.27 11.26
CA GLY A 108 21.24 -14.67 11.21
C GLY A 108 20.16 -15.33 10.34
N SER A 109 19.85 -16.61 10.56
CA SER A 109 18.67 -17.23 9.96
C SER A 109 17.42 -16.70 10.67
N TRP A 110 16.43 -16.28 9.89
CA TRP A 110 15.12 -15.85 10.40
C TRP A 110 14.14 -16.99 10.23
N PRO A 111 13.24 -17.21 11.20
CA PRO A 111 12.30 -18.32 11.13
C PRO A 111 11.40 -18.15 9.92
N ARG A 112 11.20 -19.25 9.19
CA ARG A 112 10.11 -19.35 8.22
C ARG A 112 8.79 -19.29 8.98
N CYS A 113 7.67 -19.20 8.28
CA CYS A 113 6.37 -19.30 8.94
C CYS A 113 5.44 -20.27 8.20
N THR A 114 4.63 -20.99 8.97
CA THR A 114 3.48 -21.72 8.47
C THR A 114 2.25 -20.85 8.64
N ILE A 115 1.48 -20.71 7.56
CA ILE A 115 0.23 -19.96 7.53
C ILE A 115 -0.90 -20.95 7.33
N LYS A 116 -1.80 -21.04 8.31
CA LYS A 116 -3.06 -21.80 8.19
C LYS A 116 -4.11 -20.94 7.51
N LEU A 117 -4.80 -21.54 6.55
CA LEU A 117 -5.77 -20.91 5.69
C LEU A 117 -7.10 -21.65 5.81
N ALA A 118 -8.20 -20.89 5.70
CA ALA A 118 -9.53 -21.43 5.56
C ALA A 118 -10.23 -20.76 4.37
N THR A 119 -10.86 -21.53 3.51
CA THR A 119 -11.76 -21.02 2.47
C THR A 119 -13.09 -20.58 3.08
N LYS A 120 -13.92 -19.86 2.31
CA LYS A 120 -15.28 -19.50 2.75
C LYS A 120 -16.17 -20.73 2.97
N GLU A 121 -15.88 -21.81 2.27
CA GLU A 121 -16.56 -23.10 2.36
C GLU A 121 -16.08 -23.91 3.59
N GLY A 122 -15.06 -23.43 4.31
CA GLY A 122 -14.52 -24.06 5.52
C GLY A 122 -13.42 -25.08 5.26
N GLU A 123 -12.91 -25.18 4.02
CA GLU A 123 -11.77 -26.05 3.71
C GLU A 123 -10.49 -25.45 4.28
N GLU A 124 -9.76 -26.25 5.07
CA GLU A 124 -8.51 -25.83 5.70
C GLU A 124 -7.29 -26.30 4.91
N SER A 125 -6.27 -25.44 4.84
CA SER A 125 -4.96 -25.79 4.26
C SER A 125 -3.84 -25.06 4.98
N SER A 126 -2.59 -25.46 4.73
CA SER A 126 -1.41 -24.79 5.28
C SER A 126 -0.36 -24.58 4.20
N ILE A 127 0.31 -23.43 4.25
CA ILE A 127 1.43 -23.10 3.36
C ILE A 127 2.60 -22.56 4.17
N SER A 128 3.82 -22.75 3.68
CA SER A 128 5.02 -22.20 4.31
C SER A 128 5.56 -21.01 3.52
N ALA A 129 6.12 -20.02 4.22
CA ALA A 129 6.69 -18.83 3.59
C ALA A 129 8.02 -18.43 4.22
N ASP A 130 8.98 -18.05 3.36
CA ASP A 130 10.21 -17.36 3.74
C ASP A 130 9.97 -15.87 3.99
N LEU A 131 8.97 -15.30 3.30
CA LEU A 131 8.55 -13.93 3.46
C LEU A 131 7.03 -13.81 3.43
N LEU A 132 6.45 -13.47 4.57
CA LEU A 132 5.05 -13.09 4.71
C LEU A 132 4.91 -11.56 4.71
N LEU A 133 4.03 -11.04 3.86
CA LEU A 133 3.67 -9.62 3.78
C LEU A 133 2.18 -9.43 3.97
N TRP A 134 1.80 -8.57 4.92
CA TRP A 134 0.40 -8.31 5.23
C TRP A 134 0.00 -6.90 4.77
N THR A 135 -0.89 -6.82 3.78
CA THR A 135 -1.40 -5.57 3.21
C THR A 135 -2.91 -5.39 3.37
N ALA A 136 -3.56 -6.29 4.11
CA ALA A 136 -5.00 -6.27 4.34
C ALA A 136 -5.39 -5.64 5.68
N GLY A 137 -6.62 -5.11 5.75
CA GLY A 137 -7.31 -4.88 7.03
C GLY A 137 -6.85 -3.66 7.83
N ALA A 138 -6.79 -2.48 7.20
CA ALA A 138 -6.58 -1.24 7.94
C ALA A 138 -7.74 -1.00 8.93
N THR A 139 -7.39 -0.83 10.19
CA THR A 139 -8.32 -0.55 11.30
C THR A 139 -7.88 0.74 11.99
N PRO A 140 -8.82 1.60 12.44
CA PRO A 140 -8.47 2.76 13.25
C PRO A 140 -7.63 2.37 14.48
N THR A 141 -6.74 3.26 14.92
CA THR A 141 -5.75 2.96 15.97
C THR A 141 -6.40 2.65 17.33
N ASN A 142 -5.83 1.65 18.02
CA ASN A 142 -6.29 1.16 19.34
C ASN A 142 -5.15 1.08 20.38
N ASP A 143 -4.28 2.08 20.44
CA ASP A 143 -3.11 2.14 21.33
C ASP A 143 -3.42 2.83 22.68
N GLY A 144 -4.68 2.76 23.16
CA GLY A 144 -5.16 3.46 24.36
C GLY A 144 -5.37 4.97 24.18
N LYS A 145 -4.82 5.58 23.13
CA LYS A 145 -5.02 7.01 22.78
C LYS A 145 -5.59 7.21 21.38
N GLY A 146 -5.69 6.14 20.59
CA GLY A 146 -6.18 6.16 19.23
C GLY A 146 -7.68 6.43 19.08
N VAL A 147 -8.13 6.48 17.83
CA VAL A 147 -9.53 6.76 17.47
C VAL A 147 -10.50 5.78 18.15
N LEU A 148 -10.07 4.53 18.33
CA LEU A 148 -10.87 3.50 19.02
C LEU A 148 -11.05 3.74 20.53
N ASN A 149 -10.30 4.68 21.12
CA ASN A 149 -10.41 5.05 22.53
C ASN A 149 -11.04 6.44 22.73
N SER A 150 -11.53 7.07 21.65
CA SER A 150 -12.19 8.38 21.72
C SER A 150 -13.68 8.27 22.09
N VAL A 151 -14.22 9.34 22.69
CA VAL A 151 -15.66 9.52 22.94
C VAL A 151 -16.46 9.89 21.69
N LEU A 152 -15.79 10.03 20.54
CA LEU A 152 -16.40 10.49 19.30
C LEU A 152 -17.32 9.40 18.70
N PRO A 153 -18.42 9.80 18.04
CA PRO A 153 -19.33 8.86 17.39
C PRO A 153 -18.63 8.13 16.24
N ARG A 154 -18.75 6.81 16.21
CA ARG A 154 -18.06 5.93 15.24
C ARG A 154 -19.02 4.98 14.55
N ASP A 155 -18.65 4.53 13.35
CA ASP A 155 -19.35 3.45 12.65
C ASP A 155 -18.93 2.07 13.18
N GLY A 156 -19.53 1.00 12.65
CA GLY A 156 -19.22 -0.38 13.05
C GLY A 156 -17.77 -0.83 12.75
N ASN A 157 -17.03 -0.07 11.94
CA ASN A 157 -15.61 -0.31 11.65
C ASN A 157 -14.70 0.64 12.47
N GLY A 158 -15.26 1.39 13.43
CA GLY A 158 -14.51 2.28 14.31
C GLY A 158 -14.13 3.63 13.72
N ARG A 159 -14.61 3.99 12.53
CA ARG A 159 -14.30 5.27 11.86
C ARG A 159 -15.22 6.37 12.39
N ILE A 160 -14.70 7.57 12.57
CA ILE A 160 -15.43 8.73 13.10
C ILE A 160 -16.49 9.17 12.10
N ILE A 161 -17.74 9.27 12.57
CA ILE A 161 -18.88 9.65 11.72
C ILE A 161 -18.87 11.16 11.51
N THR A 162 -18.91 11.57 10.23
CA THR A 162 -18.92 12.98 9.81
C THR A 162 -20.08 13.33 8.88
N GLY A 163 -20.37 14.63 8.79
CA GLY A 163 -21.27 15.22 7.79
C GLY A 163 -20.57 15.58 6.47
N ASP A 164 -21.28 16.28 5.59
CA ASP A 164 -20.76 16.86 4.34
C ASP A 164 -19.70 17.94 4.58
N LEU A 165 -19.79 18.68 5.68
CA LEU A 165 -18.77 19.64 6.13
C LEU A 165 -17.53 18.97 6.75
N LEU A 166 -17.45 17.63 6.75
CA LEU A 166 -16.41 16.82 7.43
C LEU A 166 -16.31 17.07 8.95
N ARG A 167 -17.33 17.69 9.51
CA ARG A 167 -17.49 17.93 10.94
C ARG A 167 -18.00 16.65 11.62
N VAL A 168 -17.43 16.33 12.78
CA VAL A 168 -17.84 15.16 13.58
C VAL A 168 -19.29 15.31 14.00
N LYS A 169 -20.05 14.21 13.91
CA LYS A 169 -21.46 14.21 14.32
C LYS A 169 -21.58 14.70 15.77
N ASN A 170 -22.56 15.57 16.03
CA ASN A 170 -22.84 16.16 17.35
C ASN A 170 -21.66 16.97 17.94
N SER A 171 -20.73 17.45 17.12
CA SER A 171 -19.67 18.36 17.55
C SER A 171 -19.64 19.59 16.65
N GLU A 172 -19.39 20.76 17.24
CA GLU A 172 -19.24 22.01 16.50
C GLU A 172 -17.79 22.34 16.16
N ASN A 173 -16.85 21.76 16.91
CA ASN A 173 -15.43 22.12 16.91
C ASN A 173 -14.49 20.95 16.60
N ALA A 174 -15.01 19.76 16.29
CA ALA A 174 -14.22 18.61 15.88
C ALA A 174 -14.48 18.25 14.41
N PHE A 175 -13.41 17.91 13.70
CA PHE A 175 -13.43 17.50 12.30
C PHE A 175 -12.64 16.19 12.13
N SER A 176 -13.00 15.41 11.11
CA SER A 176 -12.28 14.17 10.80
C SER A 176 -12.23 13.96 9.28
N LEU A 177 -11.06 13.55 8.78
CA LEU A 177 -10.78 13.29 7.36
C LEU A 177 -9.89 12.05 7.19
N GLY A 178 -9.78 11.57 5.96
CA GLY A 178 -8.97 10.42 5.59
C GLY A 178 -9.56 9.11 6.11
N ASP A 179 -8.69 8.11 6.28
CA ASP A 179 -9.08 6.72 6.55
C ASP A 179 -9.81 6.51 7.87
N CYS A 180 -9.64 7.43 8.83
CA CYS A 180 -10.33 7.39 10.12
C CYS A 180 -11.71 8.07 10.09
N SER A 181 -12.12 8.66 8.96
CA SER A 181 -13.38 9.38 8.81
C SER A 181 -14.40 8.59 7.99
N ARG A 182 -15.67 8.75 8.33
CA ARG A 182 -16.82 8.15 7.63
C ARG A 182 -17.89 9.21 7.40
N ALA A 183 -17.90 9.77 6.19
CA ALA A 183 -18.99 10.64 5.76
C ALA A 183 -20.30 9.86 5.68
N ARG A 184 -21.38 10.40 6.27
CA ARG A 184 -22.67 9.72 6.42
C ARG A 184 -23.35 9.35 5.10
N LYS A 185 -23.28 10.24 4.10
CA LYS A 185 -24.02 10.08 2.84
C LYS A 185 -23.26 9.28 1.79
N VAL A 186 -21.94 9.41 1.74
CA VAL A 186 -21.11 8.82 0.69
C VAL A 186 -19.93 8.07 1.33
N PRO A 187 -19.81 6.75 1.10
CA PRO A 187 -18.62 6.02 1.48
C PRO A 187 -17.45 6.41 0.57
N TYR A 188 -16.58 7.33 1.00
CA TYR A 188 -15.33 7.56 0.27
C TYR A 188 -14.35 6.40 0.50
N ALA A 189 -13.57 6.08 -0.53
CA ALA A 189 -12.49 5.11 -0.42
C ALA A 189 -11.39 5.64 0.52
N ALA A 190 -10.77 4.74 1.28
CA ALA A 190 -9.63 5.04 2.15
C ALA A 190 -8.36 5.19 1.29
N THR A 191 -8.23 6.35 0.63
CA THR A 191 -7.12 6.63 -0.29
C THR A 191 -6.49 7.98 0.02
N ALA A 192 -5.20 8.10 -0.32
CA ALA A 192 -4.48 9.36 -0.25
C ALA A 192 -5.16 10.46 -1.07
N GLN A 193 -5.77 10.12 -2.21
CA GLN A 193 -6.47 11.09 -3.06
C GLN A 193 -7.65 11.74 -2.33
N VAL A 194 -8.48 10.93 -1.66
CA VAL A 194 -9.60 11.42 -0.84
C VAL A 194 -9.07 12.27 0.31
N ALA A 195 -8.09 11.77 1.07
CA ALA A 195 -7.53 12.49 2.21
C ALA A 195 -6.94 13.86 1.82
N MET A 196 -6.20 13.91 0.70
CA MET A 196 -5.60 15.14 0.18
C MET A 196 -6.64 16.16 -0.28
N GLN A 197 -7.78 15.72 -0.85
CA GLN A 197 -8.87 16.64 -1.21
C GLN A 197 -9.69 17.08 0.00
N GLN A 198 -9.84 16.24 1.02
CA GLN A 198 -10.54 16.59 2.26
C GLN A 198 -9.74 17.60 3.10
N ALA A 199 -8.41 17.50 3.10
CA ALA A 199 -7.52 18.36 3.88
C ALA A 199 -7.78 19.87 3.73
N PRO A 200 -7.80 20.46 2.52
CA PRO A 200 -8.06 21.90 2.36
C PRO A 200 -9.47 22.30 2.82
N VAL A 201 -10.48 21.44 2.64
CA VAL A 201 -11.85 21.70 3.11
C VAL A 201 -11.91 21.73 4.63
N VAL A 202 -11.27 20.76 5.30
CA VAL A 202 -11.20 20.75 6.77
C VAL A 202 -10.41 21.95 7.29
N ALA A 203 -9.28 22.30 6.66
CA ALA A 203 -8.50 23.48 7.05
C ALA A 203 -9.34 24.75 6.99
N TRP A 204 -10.11 24.95 5.90
CA TRP A 204 -11.04 26.06 5.78
C TRP A 204 -12.13 26.02 6.85
N ASN A 205 -12.75 24.85 7.09
CA ASN A 205 -13.84 24.74 8.04
C ASN A 205 -13.39 24.96 9.49
N VAL A 206 -12.17 24.55 9.85
CA VAL A 206 -11.53 24.89 11.13
C VAL A 206 -11.34 26.40 11.22
N HIS A 207 -10.78 27.03 10.19
CA HIS A 207 -10.60 28.49 10.16
C HIS A 207 -11.93 29.25 10.31
N ALA A 208 -12.94 28.91 9.51
CA ALA A 208 -14.25 29.53 9.56
C ALA A 208 -14.90 29.38 10.95
N THR A 209 -14.77 28.21 11.57
CA THR A 209 -15.29 27.94 12.92
C THR A 209 -14.62 28.84 13.97
N LEU A 210 -13.29 28.97 13.92
CA LEU A 210 -12.54 29.82 14.86
C LEU A 210 -12.89 31.31 14.68
N ILE A 211 -12.96 31.81 13.45
CA ILE A 211 -13.31 33.21 13.17
C ILE A 211 -14.73 33.53 13.64
N ASN A 212 -15.69 32.65 13.36
CA ASN A 212 -17.08 32.84 13.80
C ASN A 212 -17.19 32.85 15.32
N LYS A 213 -16.44 31.99 16.03
CA LYS A 213 -16.38 32.00 17.49
C LYS A 213 -15.86 33.33 18.04
N ILE A 214 -14.72 33.81 17.54
CA ILE A 214 -14.11 35.08 17.97
C ILE A 214 -15.05 36.27 17.71
N ARG A 215 -15.73 36.30 16.56
CA ARG A 215 -16.69 37.37 16.21
C ARG A 215 -17.94 37.34 17.10
N GLY A 216 -18.44 36.14 17.41
CA GLY A 216 -19.58 35.95 18.30
C GLY A 216 -19.31 36.40 19.73
N GLU A 217 -18.11 36.13 20.26
CA GLU A 217 -17.69 36.56 21.61
C GLU A 217 -17.56 38.09 21.74
N LYS A 218 -17.16 38.78 20.67
CA LYS A 218 -16.94 40.23 20.67
C LYS A 218 -18.21 41.07 20.55
N LYS A 219 -19.41 40.49 20.56
CA LYS A 219 -20.72 41.15 20.30
C LYS A 219 -20.64 42.18 19.15
N SER A 220 -19.83 41.90 18.13
CA SER A 220 -19.61 42.84 17.03
C SER A 220 -20.84 42.80 16.11
N ALA A 221 -21.38 43.97 15.78
CA ALA A 221 -22.60 44.13 14.99
C ALA A 221 -22.46 43.70 13.50
N SER A 222 -21.27 43.26 13.07
CA SER A 222 -21.09 42.68 11.74
C SER A 222 -21.73 41.29 11.69
N LYS A 223 -22.83 41.19 10.92
CA LYS A 223 -23.61 39.98 10.67
C LYS A 223 -22.92 38.95 9.76
N ASP A 224 -21.70 39.23 9.29
CA ASP A 224 -21.05 38.39 8.29
C ASP A 224 -20.36 37.20 8.93
N THR A 225 -21.10 36.08 9.02
CA THR A 225 -20.55 34.76 9.36
C THR A 225 -19.76 34.19 8.19
N VAL A 226 -18.58 33.67 8.45
CA VAL A 226 -17.81 32.92 7.45
C VAL A 226 -18.48 31.57 7.21
N LYS A 227 -18.85 31.28 5.97
CA LYS A 227 -19.53 30.04 5.60
C LYS A 227 -18.57 28.85 5.56
N LEU A 228 -19.00 27.72 6.12
CA LEU A 228 -18.29 26.44 5.99
C LEU A 228 -18.51 25.84 4.60
N LEU A 229 -17.51 25.13 4.11
CA LEU A 229 -17.52 24.49 2.78
C LEU A 229 -17.90 23.01 2.91
N PRO A 230 -18.85 22.52 2.08
CA PRO A 230 -19.08 21.09 1.94
C PRO A 230 -17.95 20.43 1.16
N PHE A 231 -17.65 19.19 1.50
CA PHE A 231 -16.73 18.36 0.75
C PHE A 231 -17.44 17.64 -0.38
N ASN A 232 -16.92 17.81 -1.59
CA ASN A 232 -17.29 17.04 -2.77
C ASN A 232 -16.01 16.40 -3.33
N TYR A 233 -16.04 15.07 -3.47
CA TYR A 233 -14.90 14.33 -3.99
C TYR A 233 -14.87 14.42 -5.52
N LEU A 234 -13.70 14.73 -6.07
CA LEU A 234 -13.44 14.63 -7.50
C LEU A 234 -12.54 13.43 -7.75
N ASP A 235 -13.06 12.41 -8.43
CA ASP A 235 -12.25 11.26 -8.82
C ASP A 235 -11.30 11.63 -9.97
N LEU A 236 -10.00 11.68 -9.66
CA LEU A 236 -8.93 11.96 -10.61
C LEU A 236 -8.45 10.69 -11.33
N GLY A 237 -9.04 9.54 -11.01
CA GLY A 237 -8.68 8.23 -11.52
C GLY A 237 -7.64 7.48 -10.66
N GLU A 238 -7.24 6.32 -11.15
CA GLU A 238 -6.45 5.32 -10.42
C GLU A 238 -5.20 4.94 -11.21
N MET A 239 -4.11 4.64 -10.51
CA MET A 239 -2.86 4.18 -11.14
C MET A 239 -2.26 3.03 -10.34
N MET A 240 -1.71 2.03 -11.03
CA MET A 240 -1.07 0.85 -10.42
C MET A 240 0.18 0.43 -11.17
N THR A 241 1.20 -0.03 -10.46
CA THR A 241 2.42 -0.62 -11.02
C THR A 241 2.29 -2.13 -11.19
N LEU A 242 2.82 -2.65 -12.29
CA LEU A 242 2.67 -4.06 -12.69
C LEU A 242 4.05 -4.71 -12.96
N GLY A 243 5.01 -4.36 -12.10
CA GLY A 243 6.44 -4.62 -12.26
C GLY A 243 7.24 -3.33 -12.49
N ASN A 244 8.52 -3.47 -12.83
CA ASN A 244 9.41 -2.31 -12.97
C ASN A 244 9.09 -1.42 -14.18
N ASP A 245 8.59 -2.01 -15.27
CA ASP A 245 8.41 -1.32 -16.56
C ASP A 245 6.94 -1.26 -17.02
N ASP A 246 6.01 -1.76 -16.23
CA ASP A 246 4.59 -1.78 -16.57
C ASP A 246 3.74 -1.08 -15.50
N ALA A 247 2.68 -0.41 -15.94
CA ALA A 247 1.73 0.26 -15.08
C ALA A 247 0.38 0.37 -15.79
N THR A 248 -0.65 0.68 -15.02
CA THR A 248 -1.96 1.09 -15.51
C THR A 248 -2.30 2.48 -14.98
N ILE A 249 -3.00 3.24 -15.81
CA ILE A 249 -3.57 4.55 -15.47
C ILE A 249 -4.99 4.55 -16.02
N THR A 250 -5.93 4.90 -15.16
CA THR A 250 -7.28 5.31 -15.52
C THR A 250 -7.47 6.73 -15.02
N GLY A 251 -8.17 7.58 -15.78
CA GLY A 251 -8.32 8.99 -15.47
C GLY A 251 -9.73 9.49 -15.75
N LEU A 252 -10.12 10.60 -15.10
CA LEU A 252 -11.34 11.35 -15.38
C LEU A 252 -12.62 10.48 -15.40
N GLY A 253 -12.78 9.59 -14.41
CA GLY A 253 -13.95 8.70 -14.34
C GLY A 253 -14.03 7.67 -15.47
N GLY A 254 -12.91 7.27 -16.06
CA GLY A 254 -12.83 6.24 -17.11
C GLY A 254 -12.73 6.77 -18.54
N LEU A 255 -12.65 8.09 -18.75
CA LEU A 255 -12.49 8.69 -20.07
C LEU A 255 -11.12 8.44 -20.72
N PHE A 256 -10.13 8.07 -19.92
CA PHE A 256 -8.79 7.72 -20.40
C PHE A 256 -8.27 6.49 -19.68
N GLU A 257 -7.75 5.55 -20.46
CA GLU A 257 -7.19 4.29 -19.99
C GLU A 257 -5.86 4.03 -20.73
N LEU A 258 -4.81 3.70 -19.98
CA LEU A 258 -3.49 3.42 -20.54
C LEU A 258 -2.79 2.33 -19.73
N SER A 259 -2.14 1.39 -20.42
CA SER A 259 -1.27 0.36 -19.82
C SER A 259 0.11 0.33 -20.46
N GLY A 260 1.06 -0.37 -19.84
CA GLY A 260 2.40 -0.60 -20.40
C GLY A 260 3.45 0.45 -20.02
N ALA A 261 4.56 0.45 -20.75
CA ALA A 261 5.70 1.32 -20.48
C ALA A 261 5.36 2.82 -20.56
N GLY A 262 4.45 3.20 -21.46
CA GLY A 262 3.95 4.58 -21.57
C GLY A 262 3.19 5.02 -20.31
N ALA A 263 2.32 4.16 -19.78
CA ALA A 263 1.66 4.38 -18.49
C ALA A 263 2.68 4.49 -17.35
N SER A 264 3.73 3.67 -17.36
CA SER A 264 4.77 3.73 -16.32
C SER A 264 5.51 5.09 -16.31
N ILE A 265 5.75 5.69 -17.46
CA ILE A 265 6.37 7.02 -17.58
C ILE A 265 5.38 8.11 -17.13
N LEU A 266 4.16 8.11 -17.67
CA LEU A 266 3.15 9.11 -17.32
C LEU A 266 2.85 9.11 -15.82
N ARG A 267 2.75 7.93 -15.21
CA ARG A 267 2.58 7.76 -13.77
C ARG A 267 3.69 8.50 -13.01
N ARG A 268 4.96 8.31 -13.39
CA ARG A 268 6.09 8.98 -12.72
C ARG A 268 5.98 10.50 -12.79
N LEU A 269 5.59 11.04 -13.94
CA LEU A 269 5.40 12.48 -14.11
C LEU A 269 4.27 13.01 -13.22
N VAL A 270 3.14 12.30 -13.17
CA VAL A 270 2.00 12.66 -12.31
C VAL A 270 2.39 12.61 -10.83
N TYR A 271 3.09 11.56 -10.39
CA TYR A 271 3.56 11.46 -9.01
C TYR A 271 4.57 12.57 -8.69
N ALA A 272 5.53 12.84 -9.57
CA ALA A 272 6.52 13.90 -9.39
C ALA A 272 5.86 15.28 -9.21
N ALA A 273 4.85 15.59 -10.01
CA ALA A 273 4.09 16.84 -9.93
C ALA A 273 3.22 16.95 -8.65
N ARG A 274 2.79 15.83 -8.08
CA ARG A 274 1.94 15.79 -6.87
C ARG A 274 2.73 15.71 -5.56
N MET A 275 4.05 15.55 -5.61
CA MET A 275 4.86 15.46 -4.39
C MET A 275 4.87 16.79 -3.63
N PRO A 276 4.78 16.78 -2.29
CA PRO A 276 4.74 18.00 -1.48
C PRO A 276 5.98 18.89 -1.62
N THR A 277 7.14 18.29 -1.95
CA THR A 277 8.40 19.01 -2.09
C THR A 277 9.07 18.74 -3.45
N PRO A 278 9.78 19.72 -4.03
CA PRO A 278 10.51 19.53 -5.28
C PRO A 278 11.53 18.39 -5.23
N ARG A 279 12.19 18.18 -4.08
CA ARG A 279 13.16 17.07 -3.89
C ARG A 279 12.48 15.70 -3.97
N GLN A 280 11.31 15.55 -3.36
CA GLN A 280 10.52 14.33 -3.47
C GLN A 280 10.01 14.13 -4.90
N GLY A 281 9.61 15.21 -5.59
CA GLY A 281 9.21 15.17 -6.99
C GLY A 281 10.30 14.68 -7.92
N VAL A 282 11.51 15.23 -7.79
CA VAL A 282 12.70 14.79 -8.55
C VAL A 282 13.04 13.33 -8.23
N THR A 283 12.97 12.93 -6.97
CA THR A 283 13.20 11.53 -6.57
C THR A 283 12.20 10.59 -7.24
N ALA A 284 10.91 10.91 -7.18
CA ALA A 284 9.84 10.13 -7.81
C ALA A 284 10.00 10.03 -9.34
N ALA A 285 10.54 11.05 -9.99
CA ALA A 285 10.85 11.05 -11.42
C ALA A 285 12.06 10.16 -11.77
N LEU A 286 13.09 10.12 -10.91
CA LEU A 286 14.40 9.53 -11.21
C LEU A 286 14.64 8.11 -10.64
N GLU A 287 13.81 7.61 -9.74
CA GLU A 287 14.10 6.39 -8.94
C GLU A 287 14.33 5.11 -9.76
N SER A 288 13.94 5.05 -11.04
CA SER A 288 14.18 3.88 -11.90
C SER A 288 15.33 4.01 -12.92
N THR A 289 15.77 5.21 -13.29
CA THR A 289 16.85 5.41 -14.29
C THR A 289 18.18 4.85 -13.75
N SER A 290 18.38 4.94 -12.42
CA SER A 290 19.55 4.39 -11.74
C SER A 290 19.57 2.85 -11.64
N ARG A 291 18.40 2.18 -11.69
CA ARG A 291 18.32 0.71 -11.68
C ARG A 291 18.61 0.10 -13.05
N ARG A 292 18.18 0.73 -14.15
CA ARG A 292 18.54 0.32 -15.53
C ARG A 292 20.05 0.32 -15.77
N LEU A 293 20.76 1.31 -15.23
CA LEU A 293 22.23 1.39 -15.32
C LEU A 293 22.93 0.34 -14.44
N ARG A 294 22.34 -0.01 -13.28
CA ARG A 294 22.90 -1.04 -12.39
C ARG A 294 22.69 -2.46 -12.91
N THR A 295 21.58 -2.75 -13.59
CA THR A 295 21.36 -4.07 -14.19
C THR A 295 22.16 -4.26 -15.48
N SER A 296 22.34 -3.22 -16.31
CA SER A 296 23.20 -3.34 -17.51
C SER A 296 24.68 -3.52 -17.17
N SER A 297 25.18 -2.84 -16.12
CA SER A 297 26.58 -3.00 -15.64
C SER A 297 26.89 -4.38 -15.05
N ARG A 298 25.86 -5.19 -14.71
CA ARG A 298 26.02 -6.54 -14.16
C ARG A 298 25.97 -7.63 -15.24
N ALA A 299 25.45 -7.31 -16.43
CA ALA A 299 25.38 -8.21 -17.58
C ALA A 299 26.64 -8.16 -18.47
N GLN A 300 27.46 -7.11 -18.37
CA GLN A 300 28.74 -6.97 -19.07
C GLN A 300 29.86 -6.67 -18.08
N GLY A 301 30.47 -7.69 -17.48
CA GLY A 301 31.55 -7.46 -16.53
C GLY A 301 32.17 -8.73 -15.98
N ASN A 302 32.85 -9.49 -16.84
CA ASN A 302 33.76 -10.54 -16.40
C ASN A 302 35.02 -9.86 -15.82
N ARG A 303 35.04 -9.56 -14.51
CA ARG A 303 36.27 -9.13 -13.82
C ARG A 303 36.37 -9.71 -12.40
N LYS A 304 37.58 -10.20 -12.12
CA LYS A 304 38.05 -10.88 -10.91
C LYS A 304 37.48 -10.28 -9.61
N LYS A 305 36.99 -11.16 -8.74
CA LYS A 305 36.53 -10.86 -7.38
C LYS A 305 37.68 -10.26 -6.57
N SER A 306 37.56 -8.99 -6.21
CA SER A 306 38.23 -8.43 -5.03
C SER A 306 37.28 -8.61 -3.83
N PRO A 307 37.78 -8.97 -2.62
CA PRO A 307 36.94 -9.20 -1.47
C PRO A 307 36.19 -7.91 -1.11
N ARG A 308 34.85 -7.96 -1.17
CA ARG A 308 33.99 -6.83 -0.81
C ARG A 308 34.14 -6.56 0.70
N LYS A 309 34.58 -5.36 1.07
CA LYS A 309 34.44 -4.84 2.43
C LYS A 309 32.96 -4.90 2.82
N VAL A 310 32.68 -5.60 3.91
CA VAL A 310 31.39 -5.60 4.60
C VAL A 310 31.10 -4.15 4.99
N ILE A 311 30.02 -3.58 4.44
CA ILE A 311 29.57 -2.26 4.85
C ILE A 311 28.88 -2.42 6.20
N GLN A 312 29.54 -1.97 7.27
CA GLN A 312 28.92 -1.84 8.57
C GLN A 312 28.00 -0.62 8.55
N TRP A 313 26.73 -0.83 8.89
CA TRP A 313 25.75 0.23 9.08
C TRP A 313 25.39 0.29 10.55
N LYS A 314 25.72 1.42 11.20
CA LYS A 314 25.14 1.83 12.49
C LYS A 314 23.72 2.36 12.28
#